data_AF-A0AA43GDU2-F1
#
_entry.id   AF-A0AA43GDU2-F1
#
_cell.length_a   1.000
_cell.length_b   1.000
_cell.length_c   1.000
_cell.angle_alpha   90.00
_cell.angle_beta   90.00
_cell.angle_gamma   90.00
#
_symmetry.space_group_name_H-M   'P 1'
#
loop_
_entity.id
_entity.type
_entity.pdbx_description
1 polymer ?
#
loop_
_entity_poly.entity_id
_entity_poly.type
_entity_poly.pdbx_seq_one_letter_code
_entity_poly.pdbx_strand_id
1 'polypeptide(L)' 'MAELAEAFEVKSIPTLELMKIMHDNGHADIGKIKGIVDYWIAIGNCPANLHRELKKIFPEL' A
#
# COMPACT_ATOMS: atom_id res chain seq x y z
N MET A 1 -0.99 0.77 15.23
CA MET A 1 0.26 0.68 14.43
C MET A 1 0.99 2.01 14.33
N ALA A 2 0.34 3.12 13.98
CA ALA A 2 0.98 4.44 13.96
C ALA A 2 1.48 4.87 15.36
N GLU A 3 0.63 4.77 16.38
CA GLU A 3 1.01 5.05 17.79
C GLU A 3 2.16 4.17 18.30
N LEU A 4 2.22 2.92 17.81
CA LEU A 4 3.30 2.00 18.15
C LEU A 4 4.60 2.38 17.42
N ALA A 5 4.52 2.77 16.15
CA ALA A 5 5.68 3.25 15.41
C ALA A 5 6.27 4.51 16.05
N GLU A 6 5.41 5.43 16.49
CA GLU A 6 5.81 6.62 17.26
C GLU A 6 6.50 6.26 18.58
N ALA A 7 5.92 5.34 19.37
CA ALA A 7 6.50 4.90 20.64
C ALA A 7 7.89 4.26 20.52
N PHE A 8 8.24 3.75 19.33
CA PHE A 8 9.53 3.13 19.03
C PHE A 8 10.41 4.01 18.13
N GLU A 9 10.02 5.26 17.88
CA GLU A 9 10.72 6.20 16.99
C GLU A 9 10.97 5.64 15.58
N VAL A 10 10.10 4.72 15.13
CA VAL A 10 10.17 4.11 13.81
C VAL A 10 9.37 4.95 12.83
N LYS A 11 9.97 5.27 11.68
CA LYS A 11 9.27 5.95 10.59
C LYS A 11 8.14 5.05 10.07
N SER A 12 6.90 5.45 10.34
CA SER A 12 5.73 4.83 9.73
C SER A 12 5.71 5.15 8.23
N ILE A 13 5.64 4.12 7.39
CA ILE A 13 5.47 4.25 5.94
C ILE A 13 4.04 3.78 5.60
N PRO A 14 3.23 4.58 4.90
CA PRO A 14 1.93 4.15 4.40
C PRO A 14 2.04 2.88 3.55
N THR A 15 1.08 1.97 3.68
CA THR A 15 1.10 0.69 2.96
C THR A 15 1.26 0.86 1.44
N LEU A 16 0.59 1.84 0.85
CA LEU A 16 0.70 2.10 -0.59
C LEU A 16 2.06 2.66 -1.01
N GLU A 17 2.73 3.45 -0.15
CA GLU A 17 4.10 3.90 -0.41
C GLU A 17 5.09 2.73 -0.37
N LEU A 18 4.93 1.81 0.60
CA LEU A 18 5.75 0.60 0.64
C LEU A 18 5.54 -0.25 -0.63
N MET A 19 4.29 -0.41 -1.08
CA MET A 19 4.00 -1.11 -2.33
C MET A 19 4.66 -0.44 -3.53
N LYS A 20 4.67 0.90 -3.58
CA LYS A 20 5.33 1.65 -4.65
C LYS A 20 6.84 1.39 -4.66
N ILE A 21 7.48 1.40 -3.49
CA ILE A 21 8.91 1.06 -3.35
C ILE A 21 9.18 -0.37 -3.85
N MET A 22 8.34 -1.34 -3.48
CA MET A 22 8.48 -2.72 -3.96
C MET A 22 8.33 -2.84 -5.48
N HIS A 23 7.41 -2.06 -6.07
CA HIS A 23 7.21 -2.03 -7.51
C HIS A 23 8.39 -1.39 -8.24
N ASP A 24 8.85 -0.23 -7.77
CA ASP A 24 9.95 0.52 -8.37
C ASP A 24 11.28 -0.23 -8.34
N ASN A 25 11.48 -1.10 -7.35
CA ASN A 25 12.65 -1.98 -7.25
C ASN A 25 12.46 -3.34 -7.95
N GLY A 26 11.35 -3.56 -8.65
CA GLY A 26 11.09 -4.78 -9.41
C GLY A 26 10.73 -6.01 -8.56
N HIS A 27 10.48 -5.85 -7.27
CA HIS A 27 10.06 -6.95 -6.39
C HIS A 27 8.60 -7.36 -6.60
N ALA A 28 7.76 -6.43 -7.08
CA ALA A 28 6.36 -6.69 -7.43
C ALA A 28 5.97 -5.99 -8.74
N ASP A 29 5.56 -6.74 -9.75
CA ASP A 29 4.97 -6.15 -10.96
C ASP A 29 3.56 -5.59 -10.68
N ILE A 30 3.05 -4.81 -11.63
CA ILE A 30 1.74 -4.14 -11.49
C ILE A 30 0.57 -5.15 -11.37
N GLY A 31 0.71 -6.34 -11.96
CA GLY A 31 -0.30 -7.40 -11.83
C GLY A 31 -0.39 -7.92 -10.40
N LYS A 32 0.74 -8.10 -9.72
CA LYS A 32 0.79 -8.45 -8.29
C LYS A 32 0.20 -7.35 -7.43
N ILE A 33 0.55 -6.09 -7.69
CA ILE A 33 -0.03 -4.93 -6.98
C ILE A 33 -1.56 -4.94 -7.12
N LYS A 34 -2.07 -5.10 -8.35
CA LYS A 34 -3.51 -5.21 -8.61
C LYS A 34 -4.15 -6.36 -7.84
N GLY A 35 -3.54 -7.54 -7.85
CA GLY A 35 -4.06 -8.71 -7.12
C GLY A 35 -4.16 -8.50 -5.61
N ILE A 36 -3.17 -7.81 -5.01
CA ILE A 36 -3.20 -7.45 -3.59
C ILE A 36 -4.36 -6.50 -3.30
N VAL A 37 -4.55 -5.48 -4.14
CA VAL A 37 -5.64 -4.50 -4.00
C VAL A 37 -7.01 -5.16 -4.15
N ASP A 38 -7.19 -5.97 -5.18
CA ASP A 38 -8.43 -6.71 -5.43
C ASP A 38 -8.76 -7.63 -4.24
N TYR A 39 -7.75 -8.30 -3.67
CA TYR A 39 -7.90 -9.12 -2.48
C TYR A 39 -8.40 -8.31 -1.28
N TRP A 40 -7.78 -7.17 -0.97
CA TRP A 40 -8.23 -6.30 0.13
C TRP A 40 -9.67 -5.83 -0.03
N ILE A 41 -10.06 -5.44 -1.24
CA ILE A 41 -11.43 -5.02 -1.56
C ILE A 41 -12.39 -6.19 -1.34
N ALA A 42 -12.04 -7.39 -1.83
CA ALA A 42 -12.90 -8.57 -1.72
C ALA A 42 -13.15 -8.99 -0.26
N ILE A 43 -12.14 -8.86 0.61
CA ILE A 43 -12.28 -9.19 2.04
C ILE A 43 -12.78 -8.01 2.89
N GLY A 44 -13.00 -6.84 2.30
CA GLY A 44 -13.43 -5.62 3.00
C GLY A 44 -12.40 -5.06 3.99
N ASN A 45 -11.13 -5.46 3.90
CA ASN A 45 -10.07 -5.05 4.81
C ASN A 45 -9.03 -4.21 4.06
N CYS A 46 -9.43 -2.98 3.73
CA CYS A 46 -8.62 -2.05 2.97
C CYS A 46 -7.74 -1.19 3.89
N PRO A 47 -6.51 -0.83 3.46
CA PRO A 47 -5.77 0.26 4.09
C PRO A 47 -6.61 1.54 4.15
N ALA A 48 -6.48 2.31 5.23
CA ALA A 48 -7.34 3.46 5.52
C ALA A 48 -7.40 4.52 4.39
N ASN A 49 -6.31 4.69 3.64
CA ASN A 49 -6.14 5.64 2.56
C ASN A 49 -6.26 5.02 1.16
N LEU A 50 -6.61 3.73 1.04
CA LEU A 50 -6.60 3.00 -0.23
C LEU A 50 -7.34 3.75 -1.34
N HIS A 51 -8.63 4.02 -1.14
CA HIS A 51 -9.48 4.64 -2.17
C HIS A 51 -9.07 6.06 -2.53
N ARG A 52 -8.42 6.79 -1.62
CA ARG A 52 -7.98 8.17 -1.84
C ARG A 52 -6.67 8.25 -2.62
N GLU A 53 -5.78 7.29 -2.40
CA GLU A 53 -4.37 7.40 -2.83
C GLU A 53 -3.95 6.38 -3.88
N LEU A 54 -4.71 5.29 -4.05
CA LEU A 54 -4.37 4.24 -5.02
C LEU A 54 -4.12 4.83 -6.42
N LYS A 55 -5.07 5.58 -6.97
CA LYS A 55 -4.92 6.21 -8.30
C LYS A 55 -3.85 7.29 -8.39
N LYS A 56 -3.43 7.85 -7.25
CA LYS A 56 -2.35 8.85 -7.21
C LYS A 56 -0.98 8.17 -7.30
N ILE A 57 -0.83 7.02 -6.65
CA ILE A 57 0.43 6.28 -6.54
C ILE A 57 0.59 5.28 -7.71
N PHE A 58 -0.50 4.67 -8.13
CA PHE A 58 -0.60 3.73 -9.26
C PHE A 58 -1.70 4.18 -10.24
N PRO A 59 -1.43 5.15 -11.12
CA PRO A 59 -2.41 5.68 -12.07
C PRO A 59 -3.00 4.65 -13.04
N GLU A 60 -2.27 3.56 -13.27
CA GLU A 60 -2.63 2.45 -14.15
C GLU A 60 -3.61 1.43 -13.53
N LEU A 61 -4.04 1.64 -12.28
CA LEU A 61 -5.00 0.78 -11.54
C LEU A 61 -6.41 1.39 -11.42
#